data_AF-A0A932W2J3-F1
#
_entry.id   AF-A0A932W2J3-F1
#
_cell.length_a   1.000
_cell.length_b   1.000
_cell.length_c   1.000
_cell.angle_alpha   90.00
_cell.angle_beta   90.00
_cell.angle_gamma   90.00
#
_symmetry.space_group_name_H-M   'P 1'
#
loop_
_entity.id
_entity.type
_entity.pdbx_description
1 polymer ?
#
loop_
_entity_poly.entity_id
_entity_poly.type
_entity_poly.pdbx_seq_one_letter_code
_entity_poly.pdbx_strand_id
1 'polypeptide(L)'
;DPFLHDLPLLLRRPLHSRFPAHVAAFEVGGPASYRNYLSSFRGVHYNLVGKNRRREIVLCHTCGTRVEKQPCAVTSHNFCSRECFAKWRSSPDWSGSNNPAWLGGHDSYRGPDWERQTAAARRRDANTCQRCGRLGLRLPVHHVRPFRLFEDYREANRLSNLRTLCPECHGIEEQQFWESHPELVDFSPFPVVIPISSCVKCGREFVPRSGATKVCDLCCTSCCAHCRKSFYSRKAAVRELQYCSRECRNAHIKRKPQVCAGCGRCFVADRPGVKYCSQLCHLRKANPRKRYFEGLSGDDPRPVAKTSRDTRNPRA
;
A
#
# COMPACT_ATOMS: atom_id res chain seq x y z
N ASP A 1 -41.59 28.29 -2.48
CA ASP A 1 -41.87 26.90 -2.11
C ASP A 1 -40.71 26.05 -2.59
N PRO A 2 -39.96 25.41 -1.68
CA PRO A 2 -38.62 24.85 -1.90
C PRO A 2 -38.69 23.36 -2.26
N PHE A 3 -37.62 22.76 -2.77
CA PHE A 3 -37.06 21.51 -2.23
C PHE A 3 -35.74 21.15 -2.93
N LEU A 4 -34.74 20.85 -2.09
CA LEU A 4 -33.46 20.16 -2.34
C LEU A 4 -32.23 20.98 -2.73
N HIS A 5 -31.69 21.64 -1.69
CA HIS A 5 -30.26 21.69 -1.41
C HIS A 5 -29.75 20.37 -0.77
N ASP A 6 -28.44 20.13 -0.92
CA ASP A 6 -27.50 19.36 -0.08
C ASP A 6 -27.16 17.89 -0.41
N LEU A 7 -25.99 17.69 -1.05
CA LEU A 7 -24.88 16.78 -0.64
C LEU A 7 -23.61 17.05 -1.52
N PRO A 8 -22.38 16.74 -1.05
CA PRO A 8 -21.22 17.61 -1.19
C PRO A 8 -20.16 17.18 -2.22
N LEU A 9 -19.45 18.19 -2.74
CA LEU A 9 -18.30 18.13 -3.64
C LEU A 9 -17.00 17.78 -2.89
N LEU A 10 -16.39 16.63 -3.22
CA LEU A 10 -15.02 16.22 -2.92
C LEU A 10 -14.63 15.21 -4.03
N LEU A 11 -13.55 15.25 -4.83
CA LEU A 11 -12.30 16.00 -4.89
C LEU A 11 -11.82 15.98 -6.37
N ARG A 12 -11.64 17.15 -7.00
CA ARG A 12 -10.72 17.30 -8.15
C ARG A 12 -9.43 17.92 -7.61
N ARG A 13 -8.29 17.23 -7.74
CA ARG A 13 -6.98 17.78 -7.37
C ARG A 13 -6.37 18.54 -8.56
N PRO A 14 -5.85 19.76 -8.37
CA PRO A 14 -5.11 20.50 -9.39
C PRO A 14 -3.65 20.05 -9.46
N LEU A 15 -3.11 20.05 -10.69
CA LEU A 15 -1.70 19.97 -11.01
C LEU A 15 -1.02 21.28 -10.59
N HIS A 16 -0.06 21.22 -9.66
CA HIS A 16 0.86 22.33 -9.42
C HIS A 16 2.21 22.01 -10.04
N SER A 17 2.45 22.62 -11.21
CA SER A 17 3.76 23.10 -11.63
C SER A 17 4.10 24.36 -10.83
N ARG A 18 5.35 24.48 -10.37
CA ARG A 18 6.07 25.76 -10.14
C ARG A 18 7.45 25.46 -9.54
N PHE A 19 8.48 25.56 -10.37
CA PHE A 19 9.82 25.97 -9.96
C PHE A 19 10.16 27.23 -10.75
N PRO A 20 10.35 28.39 -10.10
CA PRO A 20 11.09 29.50 -10.69
C PRO A 20 12.56 29.43 -10.28
N ALA A 21 13.40 29.90 -11.21
CA ALA A 21 14.84 30.02 -11.14
C ALA A 21 15.30 31.20 -10.27
N HIS A 22 16.62 31.25 -10.07
CA HIS A 22 17.48 32.26 -9.43
C HIS A 22 17.69 32.08 -7.92
N VAL A 23 18.94 31.83 -7.48
CA VAL A 23 19.82 32.83 -6.85
C VAL A 23 21.29 32.34 -6.90
N ALA A 24 22.16 33.33 -7.14
CA ALA A 24 23.61 33.43 -7.19
C ALA A 24 24.49 32.47 -6.36
N ALA A 25 25.67 32.23 -6.94
CA ALA A 25 26.86 31.73 -6.27
C ALA A 25 27.33 32.70 -5.16
N PHE A 26 27.61 32.16 -3.97
CA PHE A 26 28.46 32.79 -2.98
C PHE A 26 29.30 31.69 -2.33
N GLU A 27 30.61 31.73 -2.61
CA GLU A 27 31.62 31.00 -1.85
C GLU A 27 31.87 31.74 -0.54
N VAL A 28 31.64 31.07 0.59
CA VAL A 28 32.29 31.41 1.85
C VAL A 28 32.46 30.13 2.67
N GLY A 29 33.71 29.84 3.00
CA GLY A 29 34.13 28.63 3.70
C GLY A 29 33.49 28.48 5.08
N GLY A 30 33.04 27.26 5.36
CA GLY A 30 32.59 26.79 6.66
C GLY A 30 33.33 25.49 7.04
N PRO A 31 33.59 25.26 8.34
CA PRO A 31 34.64 24.36 8.82
C PRO A 31 34.39 22.89 8.50
N ALA A 32 35.50 22.15 8.34
CA ALA A 32 35.60 20.72 8.04
C ALA A 32 35.09 19.79 9.16
N SER A 33 33.92 20.06 9.75
CA SER A 33 33.32 19.22 10.79
C SER A 33 31.98 18.58 10.42
N TYR A 34 31.37 18.90 9.28
CA TYR A 34 30.09 18.27 8.89
C TYR A 34 30.24 17.05 7.97
N ARG A 35 31.44 16.75 7.45
CA ARG A 35 31.69 15.54 6.63
C ARG A 35 32.00 14.29 7.44
N ASN A 36 32.26 14.41 8.74
CA ASN A 36 32.58 13.30 9.63
C ASN A 36 31.42 12.86 10.55
N TYR A 37 30.23 13.44 10.44
CA TYR A 37 29.07 12.99 11.23
C TYR A 37 28.23 11.91 10.52
N LEU A 38 28.40 11.72 9.21
CA LEU A 38 27.69 10.70 8.40
C LEU A 38 28.57 9.50 7.98
N SER A 39 29.83 9.45 8.43
CA SER A 39 30.70 8.27 8.29
C SER A 39 30.64 7.32 9.49
N SER A 40 30.08 7.74 10.63
CA SER A 40 29.94 6.90 11.84
C SER A 40 28.55 6.30 12.07
N PHE A 41 27.56 6.58 11.21
CA PHE A 41 26.21 5.97 11.27
C PHE A 41 25.79 5.26 9.97
N ARG A 42 26.75 4.93 9.09
CA ARG A 42 26.53 3.96 8.00
C ARG A 42 26.98 2.58 8.46
N GLY A 43 26.16 1.92 9.27
CA GLY A 43 26.57 0.60 9.74
C GLY A 43 25.58 -0.21 10.54
N VAL A 44 24.34 0.23 10.78
CA VAL A 44 23.43 -0.58 11.58
C VAL A 44 21.97 -0.45 11.14
N HIS A 45 21.37 -1.61 10.84
CA HIS A 45 19.94 -1.91 10.77
C HIS A 45 19.18 -1.91 9.42
N TYR A 46 19.81 -2.33 8.32
CA TYR A 46 19.05 -2.99 7.22
C TYR A 46 19.61 -4.35 6.78
N ASN A 47 20.79 -4.77 7.27
CA ASN A 47 21.43 -6.03 6.85
C ASN A 47 21.54 -7.10 7.98
N LEU A 48 20.78 -6.96 9.07
CA LEU A 48 20.80 -7.90 10.21
C LEU A 48 19.45 -8.60 10.47
N VAL A 49 18.43 -8.39 9.64
CA VAL A 49 17.22 -9.23 9.70
C VAL A 49 17.56 -10.57 9.04
N GLY A 50 18.04 -11.55 9.82
CA GLY A 50 18.13 -12.95 9.39
C GLY A 50 19.50 -13.64 9.45
N LYS A 51 20.53 -13.07 10.10
CA LYS A 51 21.86 -13.72 10.20
C LYS A 51 21.92 -15.03 11.01
N ASN A 52 20.78 -15.56 11.48
CA ASN A 52 20.74 -16.80 12.26
C ASN A 52 19.46 -17.63 12.03
N ARG A 53 18.94 -17.64 10.80
CA ARG A 53 17.82 -18.52 10.43
C ARG A 53 18.39 -19.77 9.77
N ARG A 54 18.03 -20.95 10.29
CA ARG A 54 18.34 -22.24 9.65
C ARG A 54 17.87 -22.17 8.20
N ARG A 55 18.79 -22.34 7.27
CA ARG A 55 18.46 -22.44 5.85
C ARG A 55 18.12 -23.88 5.53
N GLU A 56 17.14 -24.04 4.65
CA GLU A 56 16.76 -25.34 4.14
C GLU A 56 17.41 -25.53 2.77
N ILE A 57 18.01 -26.70 2.57
CA ILE A 57 18.55 -27.10 1.29
C ILE A 57 17.44 -27.82 0.53
N VAL A 58 16.99 -27.22 -0.57
CA VAL A 58 15.98 -27.79 -1.46
C VAL A 58 16.59 -28.02 -2.84
N LEU A 59 15.98 -28.88 -3.66
CA LEU A 59 16.45 -29.13 -5.01
C LEU A 59 15.83 -28.15 -6.00
N CYS A 60 16.62 -27.70 -6.97
CA CYS A 60 16.09 -26.99 -8.11
C CYS A 60 15.21 -27.93 -8.94
N HIS A 61 13.98 -27.52 -9.20
CA HIS A 61 13.01 -28.29 -9.98
C HIS A 61 13.47 -28.53 -11.43
N THR A 62 14.21 -27.59 -12.01
CA THR A 62 14.64 -27.66 -13.43
C THR A 62 15.93 -28.47 -13.63
N CYS A 63 16.94 -28.28 -12.77
CA CYS A 63 18.28 -28.86 -12.97
C CYS A 63 18.75 -29.78 -11.83
N GLY A 64 17.96 -29.94 -10.76
CA GLY A 64 18.30 -30.80 -9.62
C GLY A 64 19.37 -30.24 -8.68
N THR A 65 20.01 -29.11 -8.99
CA THR A 65 21.06 -28.51 -8.14
C THR A 65 20.51 -28.12 -6.77
N ARG A 66 21.29 -28.36 -5.71
CA ARG A 66 20.95 -27.98 -4.33
C ARG A 66 20.98 -26.46 -4.16
N VAL A 67 19.93 -25.90 -3.58
CA VAL A 67 19.79 -24.45 -3.34
C VAL A 67 19.40 -24.19 -1.90
N GLU A 68 20.04 -23.20 -1.28
CA GLU A 68 19.75 -22.80 0.09
C GLU A 68 18.71 -21.69 0.13
N LYS A 69 17.60 -21.94 0.80
CA LYS A 69 16.52 -20.97 0.97
C LYS A 69 16.17 -20.76 2.44
N GLN A 70 15.58 -19.61 2.72
CA GLN A 70 14.90 -19.37 3.99
C GLN A 70 13.62 -20.23 4.04
N PRO A 71 13.24 -20.81 5.19
CA PRO A 71 12.04 -21.68 5.29
C PRO A 71 10.77 -21.01 4.74
N CYS A 72 10.59 -19.71 5.01
CA CYS A 72 9.44 -18.94 4.49
C CYS A 72 9.45 -18.70 2.97
N ALA A 73 10.58 -18.96 2.29
CA ALA A 73 10.75 -18.80 0.85
C ALA A 73 10.80 -20.14 0.10
N VAL A 74 10.68 -21.26 0.85
CA VAL A 74 10.51 -22.59 0.27
C VAL A 74 9.07 -22.69 -0.23
N THR A 75 8.95 -22.94 -1.52
CA THR A 75 7.68 -23.14 -2.23
C THR A 75 7.62 -24.58 -2.77
N SER A 76 6.50 -24.99 -3.37
CA SER A 76 6.38 -26.31 -4.02
C SER A 76 7.43 -26.51 -5.13
N HIS A 77 7.69 -25.48 -5.93
CA HIS A 77 8.76 -25.47 -6.93
C HIS A 77 9.86 -24.48 -6.54
N ASN A 78 11.12 -24.92 -6.56
CA ASN A 78 12.29 -24.11 -6.18
C ASN A 78 13.30 -24.05 -7.34
N PHE A 79 14.05 -22.95 -7.47
CA PHE A 79 14.94 -22.71 -8.61
C PHE A 79 16.27 -22.13 -8.15
N CYS A 80 17.38 -22.56 -8.77
CA CYS A 80 18.73 -22.06 -8.50
C CYS A 80 19.02 -20.73 -9.17
N SER A 81 18.34 -20.43 -10.28
CA SER A 81 18.55 -19.23 -11.07
C SER A 81 17.27 -18.79 -11.76
N ARG A 82 17.26 -17.53 -12.21
CA ARG A 82 16.19 -16.99 -13.05
C ARG A 82 16.06 -17.76 -14.36
N GLU A 83 17.15 -18.30 -14.89
CA GLU A 83 17.14 -19.13 -16.10
C GLU A 83 16.42 -20.45 -15.87
N CYS A 84 16.70 -21.13 -14.75
CA CYS A 84 15.99 -22.38 -14.41
C CYS A 84 14.50 -22.13 -14.19
N PHE A 85 14.15 -21.03 -13.53
CA PHE A 85 12.76 -20.59 -13.41
C PHE A 85 12.12 -20.34 -14.78
N ALA A 86 12.80 -19.62 -15.67
CA ALA A 86 12.31 -19.32 -17.02
C ALA A 86 12.09 -20.59 -17.85
N LYS A 87 13.04 -21.53 -17.83
CA LYS A 87 12.94 -22.83 -18.53
C LYS A 87 11.74 -23.65 -18.06
N TRP A 88 11.51 -23.70 -16.75
CA TRP A 88 10.33 -24.36 -16.19
C TRP A 88 9.04 -23.64 -16.55
N ARG A 89 9.02 -22.30 -16.46
CA ARG A 89 7.86 -21.47 -16.81
C ARG A 89 7.47 -21.62 -18.29
N SER A 90 8.45 -21.87 -19.16
CA SER A 90 8.26 -22.11 -20.59
C SER A 90 8.09 -23.59 -20.94
N SER A 91 8.07 -24.51 -19.97
CA SER A 91 7.89 -25.93 -20.27
C SER A 91 6.47 -26.21 -20.78
N PRO A 92 6.27 -27.29 -21.55
CA PRO A 92 4.95 -27.72 -21.98
C PRO A 92 3.96 -27.92 -20.81
N ASP A 93 4.47 -28.28 -19.63
CA ASP A 93 3.71 -28.50 -18.40
C ASP A 93 3.03 -27.22 -17.87
N TRP A 94 3.47 -26.04 -18.31
CA TRP A 94 2.91 -24.74 -17.95
C TRP A 94 2.42 -23.93 -19.17
N SER A 95 2.18 -24.63 -20.28
CA SER A 95 1.69 -24.04 -21.53
C SER A 95 0.32 -24.60 -21.92
N GLY A 96 -0.43 -23.84 -22.73
CA GLY A 96 -1.76 -24.26 -23.20
C GLY A 96 -2.67 -24.67 -22.04
N SER A 97 -3.36 -25.78 -22.19
CA SER A 97 -4.30 -26.34 -21.21
C SER A 97 -3.73 -26.68 -19.85
N ASN A 98 -2.41 -26.83 -19.75
CA ASN A 98 -1.77 -27.14 -18.48
C ASN A 98 -1.53 -25.90 -17.62
N ASN A 99 -1.66 -24.69 -18.18
CA ASN A 99 -1.59 -23.45 -17.40
C ASN A 99 -2.94 -23.21 -16.71
N PRO A 100 -3.01 -23.09 -15.36
CA PRO A 100 -4.26 -22.82 -14.64
C PRO A 100 -4.96 -21.51 -15.05
N ALA A 101 -4.23 -20.58 -15.67
CA ALA A 101 -4.78 -19.34 -16.23
C ALA A 101 -5.23 -19.48 -17.70
N TRP A 102 -5.20 -20.68 -18.29
CA TRP A 102 -5.61 -20.91 -19.67
C TRP A 102 -7.12 -20.99 -19.81
N LEU A 103 -7.67 -20.08 -20.58
CA LEU A 103 -9.10 -19.94 -20.82
C LEU A 103 -9.50 -20.47 -22.21
N GLY A 104 -8.95 -21.63 -22.60
CA GLY A 104 -9.25 -22.28 -23.88
C GLY A 104 -8.37 -21.84 -25.08
N GLY A 105 -7.45 -20.90 -24.86
CA GLY A 105 -6.59 -20.35 -25.92
C GLY A 105 -7.30 -19.31 -26.78
N HIS A 106 -6.54 -18.61 -27.63
CA HIS A 106 -7.10 -17.67 -28.58
C HIS A 106 -7.10 -18.33 -29.96
N ASP A 107 -8.27 -18.53 -30.57
CA ASP A 107 -8.33 -18.92 -31.99
C ASP A 107 -7.71 -17.78 -32.81
N SER A 108 -6.53 -18.00 -33.39
CA SER A 108 -5.81 -16.99 -34.17
C SER A 108 -6.38 -16.85 -35.58
N TYR A 109 -7.27 -17.75 -36.00
CA TYR A 109 -7.88 -17.68 -37.31
C TYR A 109 -8.74 -16.42 -37.42
N ARG A 110 -8.55 -15.71 -38.53
CA ARG A 110 -9.27 -14.47 -38.86
C ARG A 110 -9.89 -14.54 -40.25
N GLY A 111 -9.97 -15.73 -40.83
CA GLY A 111 -10.35 -15.89 -42.23
C GLY A 111 -9.21 -15.66 -43.23
N PRO A 112 -9.35 -16.16 -44.46
CA PRO A 112 -8.32 -16.10 -45.50
C PRO A 112 -8.05 -14.70 -46.04
N ASP A 113 -8.96 -13.73 -45.84
CA ASP A 113 -8.77 -12.37 -46.33
C ASP A 113 -8.04 -11.43 -45.35
N TRP A 114 -7.70 -11.93 -44.15
CA TRP A 114 -7.13 -11.12 -43.08
C TRP A 114 -5.85 -10.38 -43.50
N GLU A 115 -4.92 -11.05 -44.18
CA GLU A 115 -3.69 -10.41 -44.65
C GLU A 115 -3.97 -9.26 -45.62
N ARG A 116 -4.91 -9.47 -46.55
CA ARG A 116 -5.34 -8.44 -47.51
C ARG A 116 -5.99 -7.26 -46.80
N GLN A 117 -6.89 -7.52 -45.85
CA GLN A 117 -7.63 -6.48 -45.13
C GLN A 117 -6.75 -5.68 -44.18
N THR A 118 -5.80 -6.32 -43.49
CA THR A 118 -4.83 -5.58 -42.66
C THR A 118 -3.88 -4.73 -43.49
N ALA A 119 -3.44 -5.21 -44.65
CA ALA A 119 -2.64 -4.41 -45.57
C ALA A 119 -3.44 -3.20 -46.09
N ALA A 120 -4.72 -3.38 -46.40
CA ALA A 120 -5.61 -2.29 -46.80
C ALA A 120 -5.85 -1.27 -45.67
N ALA A 121 -6.07 -1.72 -44.43
CA ALA A 121 -6.21 -0.83 -43.28
C ALA A 121 -4.95 0.00 -43.04
N ARG A 122 -3.76 -0.64 -43.07
CA ARG A 122 -2.48 0.07 -42.92
C ARG A 122 -2.23 1.08 -44.04
N ARG A 123 -2.60 0.75 -45.28
CA ARG A 123 -2.51 1.68 -46.41
C ARG A 123 -3.43 2.89 -46.23
N ARG A 124 -4.70 2.66 -45.84
CA ARG A 124 -5.68 3.73 -45.54
C ARG A 124 -5.15 4.65 -44.44
N ASP A 125 -4.59 4.07 -43.39
CA ASP A 125 -4.13 4.76 -42.20
C ASP A 125 -2.70 5.35 -42.35
N ALA A 126 -2.12 5.28 -43.55
CA ALA A 126 -0.76 5.72 -43.86
C ALA A 126 0.31 5.15 -42.89
N ASN A 127 0.12 3.92 -42.40
CA ASN A 127 0.96 3.29 -41.38
C ASN A 127 1.08 4.12 -40.08
N THR A 128 0.05 4.90 -39.73
CA THR A 128 0.01 5.69 -38.50
C THR A 128 -1.03 5.14 -37.52
N CYS A 129 -0.71 5.21 -36.23
CA CYS A 129 -1.64 4.88 -35.16
C CYS A 129 -2.80 5.89 -35.18
N GLN A 130 -4.02 5.41 -35.41
CA GLN A 130 -5.20 6.26 -35.55
C GLN A 130 -5.68 6.87 -34.21
N ARG A 131 -5.00 6.59 -33.09
CA ARG A 131 -5.28 7.19 -31.78
C ARG A 131 -4.25 8.26 -31.39
N CYS A 132 -2.96 7.99 -31.59
CA CYS A 132 -1.88 8.88 -31.13
C CYS A 132 -0.98 9.42 -32.25
N GLY A 133 -1.21 9.05 -33.51
CA GLY A 133 -0.45 9.52 -34.67
C GLY A 133 0.92 8.86 -34.87
N ARG A 134 1.35 7.95 -33.99
CA ARG A 134 2.66 7.27 -34.10
C ARG A 134 2.80 6.52 -35.43
N LEU A 135 3.83 6.83 -36.22
CA LEU A 135 4.17 6.14 -37.45
C LEU A 135 4.84 4.77 -37.16
N GLY A 136 4.52 3.74 -37.95
CA GLY A 136 5.18 2.45 -37.88
C GLY A 136 4.80 1.49 -39.02
N LEU A 137 5.79 0.86 -39.66
CA LEU A 137 5.61 -0.01 -40.83
C LEU A 137 4.85 -1.31 -40.54
N ARG A 138 4.82 -1.77 -39.28
CA ARG A 138 4.18 -3.02 -38.86
C ARG A 138 3.28 -2.82 -37.65
N LEU A 139 2.52 -1.72 -37.64
CA LEU A 139 1.55 -1.51 -36.58
C LEU A 139 0.47 -2.62 -36.58
N PRO A 140 0.05 -3.10 -35.40
CA PRO A 140 -1.09 -4.01 -35.30
C PRO A 140 -2.38 -3.36 -35.82
N VAL A 141 -3.26 -4.19 -36.38
CA VAL A 141 -4.59 -3.77 -36.82
C VAL A 141 -5.59 -4.33 -35.81
N HIS A 142 -6.32 -3.43 -35.19
CA HIS A 142 -7.32 -3.69 -34.16
C HIS A 142 -8.70 -3.83 -34.77
N HIS A 143 -9.47 -4.81 -34.32
CA HIS A 143 -10.91 -4.90 -34.59
C HIS A 143 -11.67 -4.01 -33.61
N VAL A 144 -12.34 -2.96 -34.10
CA VAL A 144 -13.09 -1.98 -33.28
C VAL A 144 -14.17 -2.68 -32.45
N ARG A 145 -14.97 -3.54 -33.09
CA ARG A 145 -15.77 -4.57 -32.42
C ARG A 145 -14.98 -5.88 -32.48
N PRO A 146 -14.70 -6.56 -31.35
CA PRO A 146 -13.89 -7.77 -31.31
C PRO A 146 -14.35 -8.86 -32.28
N PHE A 147 -13.39 -9.49 -32.97
CA PHE A 147 -13.62 -10.48 -34.03
C PHE A 147 -14.59 -11.61 -33.62
N ARG A 148 -14.47 -12.11 -32.40
CA ARG A 148 -15.27 -13.23 -31.87
C ARG A 148 -16.76 -12.91 -31.65
N LEU A 149 -17.17 -11.65 -31.82
CA LEU A 149 -18.58 -11.25 -31.74
C LEU A 149 -19.28 -11.32 -33.11
N PHE A 150 -18.59 -11.84 -34.12
CA PHE A 150 -19.10 -12.01 -35.48
C PHE A 150 -19.12 -13.50 -35.84
N GLU A 151 -20.14 -13.90 -36.60
CA GLU A 151 -20.26 -15.25 -37.16
C GLU A 151 -19.45 -15.39 -38.46
N ASP A 152 -19.39 -14.33 -39.26
CA ASP A 152 -18.65 -14.28 -40.53
C ASP A 152 -17.38 -13.43 -40.42
N TYR A 153 -16.24 -14.01 -40.79
CA TYR A 153 -14.96 -13.32 -40.82
C TYR A 153 -14.96 -12.14 -41.80
N ARG A 154 -15.74 -12.19 -42.88
CA ARG A 154 -15.79 -11.12 -43.89
C ARG A 154 -16.40 -9.85 -43.30
N GLU A 155 -17.40 -10.00 -42.45
CA GLU A 155 -18.01 -8.90 -41.73
C GLU A 155 -17.04 -8.34 -40.68
N ALA A 156 -16.44 -9.22 -39.88
CA ALA A 156 -15.46 -8.82 -38.87
C ALA A 156 -14.28 -8.05 -39.49
N ASN A 157 -13.83 -8.45 -40.68
CA ASN A 157 -12.69 -7.85 -41.37
C ASN A 157 -13.04 -6.67 -42.30
N ARG A 158 -14.27 -6.15 -42.27
CA ARG A 158 -14.60 -4.91 -43.01
C ARG A 158 -13.68 -3.78 -42.54
N LEU A 159 -13.18 -2.95 -43.46
CA LEU A 159 -12.28 -1.85 -43.12
C LEU A 159 -12.88 -0.88 -42.09
N SER A 160 -14.20 -0.70 -42.07
CA SER A 160 -14.90 0.09 -41.05
C SER A 160 -14.75 -0.48 -39.63
N ASN A 161 -14.55 -1.78 -39.49
CA ASN A 161 -14.28 -2.44 -38.22
C ASN A 161 -12.78 -2.58 -37.91
N LEU A 162 -11.89 -2.09 -38.78
CA LEU A 162 -10.44 -2.21 -38.61
C LEU A 162 -9.79 -0.84 -38.37
N ARG A 163 -8.87 -0.79 -37.40
CA ARG A 163 -8.13 0.43 -37.04
C ARG A 163 -6.65 0.12 -36.80
N THR A 164 -5.74 0.81 -37.48
CA THR A 164 -4.30 0.64 -37.24
C THR A 164 -3.89 1.36 -35.95
N LEU A 165 -3.31 0.63 -34.99
CA LEU A 165 -2.93 1.16 -33.67
C LEU A 165 -1.51 0.74 -33.28
N CYS A 166 -0.84 1.50 -32.41
CA CYS A 166 0.38 1.02 -31.76
C CYS A 166 0.05 0.06 -30.61
N PRO A 167 0.98 -0.81 -30.18
CA PRO A 167 0.72 -1.78 -29.10
C PRO A 167 0.18 -1.15 -27.81
N GLU A 168 0.67 0.03 -27.44
CA GLU A 168 0.20 0.79 -26.28
C GLU A 168 -1.27 1.21 -26.43
N CYS A 169 -1.63 1.80 -27.57
CA CYS A 169 -3.00 2.25 -27.83
C CYS A 169 -3.96 1.08 -28.07
N HIS A 170 -3.47 -0.03 -28.61
CA HIS A 170 -4.27 -1.22 -28.87
C HIS A 170 -4.88 -1.78 -27.59
N GLY A 171 -4.08 -1.95 -26.54
CA GLY A 171 -4.58 -2.44 -25.24
C GLY A 171 -5.57 -1.48 -24.58
N ILE A 172 -5.40 -0.17 -24.78
CA ILE A 172 -6.33 0.83 -24.23
C ILE A 172 -7.68 0.77 -24.94
N GLU A 173 -7.72 0.72 -26.28
CA GLU A 173 -8.98 0.60 -27.04
C GLU A 173 -9.69 -0.73 -26.71
N GLU A 174 -8.95 -1.83 -26.59
CA GLU A 174 -9.51 -3.11 -26.17
C GLU A 174 -10.18 -3.01 -24.79
N GLN A 175 -9.50 -2.41 -23.81
CA GLN A 175 -10.06 -2.21 -22.48
C GLN A 175 -11.30 -1.30 -22.51
N GLN A 176 -11.24 -0.19 -23.24
CA GLN A 176 -12.36 0.76 -23.35
C GLN A 176 -13.60 0.13 -24.01
N PHE A 177 -13.42 -0.77 -24.98
CA PHE A 177 -14.53 -1.52 -25.56
C PHE A 177 -15.25 -2.35 -24.49
N TRP A 178 -14.52 -3.14 -23.70
CA TRP A 178 -15.13 -3.99 -22.67
C TRP A 178 -15.75 -3.19 -21.51
N GLU A 179 -15.13 -2.07 -21.12
CA GLU A 179 -15.69 -1.18 -20.10
C GLU A 179 -17.01 -0.53 -20.53
N SER A 180 -17.17 -0.25 -21.83
CA SER A 180 -18.38 0.37 -22.39
C SER A 180 -19.48 -0.62 -22.76
N HIS A 181 -19.18 -1.93 -22.79
CA HIS A 181 -20.13 -3.00 -23.16
C HIS A 181 -20.19 -4.09 -22.08
N PRO A 182 -20.63 -3.77 -20.85
CA PRO A 182 -20.71 -4.73 -19.75
C PRO A 182 -21.67 -5.91 -20.04
N GLU A 183 -22.65 -5.72 -20.93
CA GLU A 183 -23.55 -6.77 -21.41
C GLU A 183 -22.85 -7.88 -22.22
N LEU A 184 -21.62 -7.61 -22.70
CA LEU A 184 -20.80 -8.56 -23.45
C LEU A 184 -19.71 -9.19 -22.58
N VAL A 185 -19.81 -9.15 -21.25
CA VAL A 185 -18.78 -9.68 -20.34
C VAL A 185 -18.71 -11.21 -20.35
N ASP A 186 -19.83 -11.92 -20.52
CA ASP A 186 -19.81 -13.39 -20.72
C ASP A 186 -19.17 -13.76 -22.05
N PHE A 187 -19.28 -12.82 -22.99
CA PHE A 187 -18.37 -12.59 -24.08
C PHE A 187 -16.93 -12.70 -23.58
N SER A 188 -16.45 -11.69 -22.85
CA SER A 188 -15.03 -11.33 -22.56
C SER A 188 -14.06 -12.51 -22.42
N PRO A 189 -12.85 -12.48 -23.04
CA PRO A 189 -11.81 -13.46 -22.73
C PRO A 189 -11.29 -13.30 -21.29
N PHE A 190 -11.62 -12.20 -20.61
CA PHE A 190 -11.33 -11.97 -19.20
C PHE A 190 -12.62 -12.13 -18.41
N PRO A 191 -12.92 -13.33 -17.87
CA PRO A 191 -14.02 -13.49 -16.95
C PRO A 191 -13.76 -12.57 -15.75
N VAL A 192 -14.80 -11.90 -15.26
CA VAL A 192 -14.70 -11.14 -14.02
C VAL A 192 -14.56 -12.15 -12.88
N VAL A 193 -13.31 -12.51 -12.56
CA VAL A 193 -13.01 -13.35 -11.41
C VAL A 193 -13.09 -12.48 -10.17
N ILE A 194 -14.27 -12.38 -9.58
CA ILE A 194 -14.43 -11.75 -8.27
C ILE A 194 -13.81 -12.73 -7.26
N PRO A 195 -12.72 -12.36 -6.57
CA PRO A 195 -12.14 -13.26 -5.58
C PRO A 195 -13.14 -13.45 -4.45
N ILE A 196 -13.58 -14.68 -4.24
CA ILE A 196 -14.42 -15.06 -3.09
C ILE A 196 -13.51 -15.70 -2.05
N SER A 197 -13.65 -15.29 -0.79
CA SER A 197 -12.94 -15.90 0.34
C SER A 197 -13.90 -16.19 1.48
N SER A 198 -13.65 -17.26 2.22
CA SER A 198 -14.42 -17.58 3.42
C SER A 198 -13.91 -16.78 4.61
N CYS A 199 -14.84 -16.12 5.31
CA CYS A 199 -14.53 -15.34 6.51
C CYS A 199 -14.04 -16.24 7.64
N VAL A 200 -12.86 -15.99 8.19
CA VAL A 200 -12.31 -16.80 9.29
C VAL A 200 -13.10 -16.71 10.60
N LYS A 201 -14.02 -15.75 10.73
CA LYS A 201 -14.88 -15.58 11.92
C LYS A 201 -16.24 -16.26 11.82
N CYS A 202 -16.88 -16.23 10.66
CA CYS A 202 -18.25 -16.72 10.50
C CYS A 202 -18.42 -17.78 9.42
N GLY A 203 -17.35 -18.15 8.71
CA GLY A 203 -17.37 -19.12 7.61
C GLY A 203 -18.01 -18.60 6.32
N ARG A 204 -18.79 -17.52 6.36
CA ARG A 204 -19.49 -16.98 5.18
C ARG A 204 -18.52 -16.51 4.11
N GLU A 205 -18.90 -16.75 2.86
CA GLU A 205 -18.25 -16.21 1.69
C GLU A 205 -18.42 -14.69 1.60
N PHE A 206 -17.35 -14.00 1.18
CA PHE A 206 -17.37 -12.56 0.95
C PHE A 206 -16.29 -12.15 -0.04
N VAL A 207 -16.44 -10.97 -0.63
CA VAL A 207 -15.44 -10.36 -1.52
C VAL A 207 -14.42 -9.58 -0.67
N PRO A 208 -13.14 -10.00 -0.62
CA PRO A 208 -12.13 -9.31 0.17
C PRO A 208 -11.67 -8.03 -0.53
N ARG A 209 -11.53 -6.95 0.24
CA ARG A 209 -11.01 -5.65 -0.28
C ARG A 209 -9.54 -5.71 -0.72
N SER A 210 -8.81 -6.72 -0.27
CA SER A 210 -7.41 -6.99 -0.62
C SER A 210 -7.07 -8.43 -0.25
N GLY A 211 -6.00 -9.01 -0.82
CA GLY A 211 -5.57 -10.39 -0.50
C GLY A 211 -5.24 -10.64 0.99
N ALA A 212 -5.01 -9.58 1.76
CA ALA A 212 -4.79 -9.65 3.20
C ALA A 212 -6.09 -9.69 4.03
N THR A 213 -7.26 -9.44 3.42
CA THR A 213 -8.54 -9.39 4.12
C THR A 213 -9.04 -10.81 4.40
N LYS A 214 -9.13 -11.20 5.67
CA LYS A 214 -9.61 -12.52 6.11
C LYS A 214 -10.98 -12.53 6.79
N VAL A 215 -11.50 -11.36 7.12
CA VAL A 215 -12.76 -11.19 7.87
C VAL A 215 -13.71 -10.32 7.05
N CYS A 216 -14.96 -10.74 6.92
CA CYS A 216 -15.99 -10.02 6.18
C CYS A 216 -16.41 -8.71 6.89
N ASP A 217 -17.01 -7.79 6.13
CA ASP A 217 -17.40 -6.48 6.66
C ASP A 217 -18.52 -6.58 7.71
N LEU A 218 -19.38 -7.60 7.64
CA LEU A 218 -20.39 -7.88 8.66
C LEU A 218 -19.75 -8.25 10.01
N CYS A 219 -18.75 -9.14 10.01
CA CYS A 219 -17.99 -9.48 11.21
C CYS A 219 -17.09 -8.33 11.71
N CYS A 220 -16.82 -7.34 10.85
CA CYS A 220 -16.16 -6.10 11.25
C CYS A 220 -17.13 -5.03 11.76
N THR A 221 -18.43 -5.32 11.76
CA THR A 221 -19.48 -4.42 12.24
C THR A 221 -19.96 -4.86 13.61
N SER A 222 -20.06 -3.94 14.55
CA SER A 222 -20.49 -4.21 15.92
C SER A 222 -21.47 -3.13 16.40
N CYS A 223 -22.30 -3.46 17.39
CA CYS A 223 -23.21 -2.49 18.01
C CYS A 223 -22.54 -1.82 19.20
N CYS A 224 -22.63 -0.49 19.30
CA CYS A 224 -22.05 0.21 20.44
C CYS A 224 -22.84 -0.05 21.73
N ALA A 225 -22.16 -0.44 22.81
CA ALA A 225 -22.76 -0.67 24.12
C ALA A 225 -23.33 0.60 24.79
N HIS A 226 -22.95 1.80 24.32
CA HIS A 226 -23.46 3.08 24.83
C HIS A 226 -24.61 3.61 23.98
N CYS A 227 -24.37 3.93 22.70
CA CYS A 227 -25.36 4.57 21.83
C CYS A 227 -26.18 3.60 20.97
N ARG A 228 -25.91 2.29 21.06
CA ARG A 228 -26.57 1.20 20.30
C ARG A 228 -26.45 1.26 18.77
N LYS A 229 -25.87 2.31 18.20
CA LYS A 229 -25.59 2.41 16.76
C LYS A 229 -24.59 1.33 16.32
N SER A 230 -24.83 0.75 15.15
CA SER A 230 -23.87 -0.11 14.47
C SER A 230 -22.69 0.71 13.98
N PHE A 231 -21.48 0.15 14.04
CA PHE A 231 -20.28 0.79 13.54
C PHE A 231 -19.31 -0.24 12.97
N TYR A 232 -18.64 0.15 11.88
CA TYR A 232 -17.64 -0.65 11.21
C TYR A 232 -16.23 -0.33 11.73
N SER A 233 -15.43 -1.35 11.99
CA SER A 233 -14.00 -1.18 12.27
C SER A 233 -13.20 -2.44 12.00
N ARG A 234 -12.12 -2.31 11.23
CA ARG A 234 -11.21 -3.44 10.95
C ARG A 234 -10.48 -3.97 12.18
N LYS A 235 -10.43 -3.19 13.26
CA LYS A 235 -9.92 -3.68 14.55
C LYS A 235 -10.79 -4.80 15.12
N ALA A 236 -12.05 -4.89 14.70
CA ALA A 236 -12.94 -5.99 15.07
C ALA A 236 -12.46 -7.35 14.53
N ALA A 237 -11.57 -7.39 13.54
CA ALA A 237 -10.98 -8.64 13.06
C ALA A 237 -10.10 -9.32 14.12
N VAL A 238 -9.42 -8.54 14.97
CA VAL A 238 -8.43 -9.04 15.95
C VAL A 238 -8.90 -8.98 17.40
N ARG A 239 -9.91 -8.17 17.72
CA ARG A 239 -10.44 -8.02 19.08
C ARG A 239 -11.90 -7.61 19.06
N GLU A 240 -12.62 -7.83 20.16
CA GLU A 240 -13.98 -7.35 20.32
C GLU A 240 -14.04 -5.84 20.56
N LEU A 241 -14.97 -5.14 19.90
CA LEU A 241 -15.15 -3.69 20.04
C LEU A 241 -16.52 -3.38 20.62
N GLN A 242 -16.53 -2.76 21.80
CA GLN A 242 -17.77 -2.42 22.50
C GLN A 242 -18.29 -1.00 22.19
N TYR A 243 -17.43 -0.09 21.72
CA TYR A 243 -17.79 1.32 21.58
C TYR A 243 -17.41 1.86 20.21
N CYS A 244 -18.31 2.63 19.59
CA CYS A 244 -18.06 3.25 18.29
C CYS A 244 -17.06 4.42 18.36
N SER A 245 -16.94 5.05 19.53
CA SER A 245 -16.08 6.22 19.73
C SER A 245 -15.51 6.29 21.16
N ARG A 246 -14.53 7.17 21.36
CA ARG A 246 -13.93 7.44 22.69
C ARG A 246 -14.96 8.07 23.62
N GLU A 247 -15.81 8.93 23.09
CA GLU A 247 -16.88 9.62 23.80
C GLU A 247 -17.90 8.61 24.34
N CYS A 248 -18.37 7.68 23.49
CA CYS A 248 -19.28 6.61 23.90
C CYS A 248 -18.68 5.71 24.99
N ARG A 249 -17.39 5.36 24.87
CA ARG A 249 -16.69 4.61 25.92
C ARG A 249 -16.63 5.39 27.23
N ASN A 250 -16.28 6.67 27.17
CA ASN A 250 -16.16 7.52 28.35
C ASN A 250 -17.51 7.76 29.04
N ALA A 251 -18.59 7.94 28.27
CA ALA A 251 -19.94 8.14 28.78
C ALA A 251 -20.52 6.86 29.40
N HIS A 252 -20.13 5.68 28.92
CA HIS A 252 -20.54 4.41 29.52
C HIS A 252 -19.83 4.14 30.86
N ILE A 253 -18.58 4.57 31.03
CA ILE A 253 -17.84 4.40 32.29
C ILE A 253 -18.40 5.37 33.34
N LYS A 254 -19.25 4.87 34.24
CA LYS A 254 -19.65 5.62 35.45
C LYS A 254 -18.43 5.83 36.36
N ARG A 255 -18.03 7.08 36.59
CA ARG A 255 -16.82 7.40 37.36
C ARG A 255 -17.18 7.74 38.80
N LYS A 256 -16.49 7.11 39.75
CA LYS A 256 -16.65 7.40 41.17
C LYS A 256 -15.90 8.70 41.51
N PRO A 257 -16.48 9.56 42.37
CA PRO A 257 -15.73 10.65 42.99
C PRO A 257 -14.52 10.09 43.74
N GLN A 258 -13.39 10.78 43.66
CA GLN A 258 -12.18 10.45 44.41
C GLN A 258 -11.54 11.71 44.98
N VAL A 259 -10.70 11.53 45.99
CA VAL A 259 -10.04 12.64 46.68
C VAL A 259 -8.69 12.94 46.02
N CYS A 260 -8.42 14.21 45.73
CA CYS A 260 -7.15 14.66 45.18
C CYS A 260 -6.00 14.47 46.18
N ALA A 261 -4.95 13.74 45.80
CA ALA A 261 -3.75 13.53 46.62
C ALA A 261 -2.95 14.83 46.88
N GLY A 262 -3.24 15.90 46.13
CA GLY A 262 -2.56 17.18 46.26
C GLY A 262 -3.25 18.18 47.19
N CYS A 263 -4.58 18.31 47.10
CA CYS A 263 -5.34 19.34 47.80
C CYS A 263 -6.50 18.81 48.67
N GLY A 264 -6.74 17.49 48.69
CA GLY A 264 -7.80 16.89 49.50
C GLY A 264 -9.24 17.12 49.00
N ARG A 265 -9.44 17.83 47.89
CA ARG A 265 -10.79 18.04 47.32
C ARG A 265 -11.30 16.80 46.57
N CYS A 266 -12.58 16.50 46.71
CA CYS A 266 -13.27 15.52 45.89
C CYS A 266 -13.36 15.98 44.44
N PHE A 267 -13.03 15.10 43.49
CA PHE A 267 -13.14 15.35 42.06
C PHE A 267 -13.47 14.05 41.31
N VAL A 268 -14.03 14.19 40.10
CA VAL A 268 -14.27 13.06 39.20
C VAL A 268 -13.22 13.12 38.10
N ALA A 269 -12.37 12.10 37.99
CA ALA A 269 -11.30 12.10 37.00
C ALA A 269 -11.82 11.91 35.56
N ASP A 270 -11.09 12.46 34.59
CA ASP A 270 -11.40 12.32 33.16
C ASP A 270 -10.97 10.95 32.58
N ARG A 271 -10.12 10.20 33.31
CA ARG A 271 -9.51 8.92 32.93
C ARG A 271 -9.20 8.08 34.20
N PRO A 272 -9.11 6.74 34.10
CA PRO A 272 -8.65 5.90 35.21
C PRO A 272 -7.21 6.24 35.64
N GLY A 273 -6.90 6.13 36.94
CA GLY A 273 -5.54 6.29 37.48
C GLY A 273 -5.08 7.73 37.73
N VAL A 274 -5.91 8.73 37.46
CA VAL A 274 -5.59 10.15 37.76
C VAL A 274 -5.71 10.41 39.27
N LYS A 275 -4.59 10.79 39.91
CA LYS A 275 -4.51 11.05 41.37
C LYS A 275 -4.74 12.52 41.79
N TYR A 276 -4.67 13.45 40.83
CA TYR A 276 -4.66 14.89 41.10
C TYR A 276 -5.78 15.57 40.31
N CYS A 277 -6.50 16.51 40.94
CA CYS A 277 -7.61 17.22 40.30
C CYS A 277 -7.18 18.26 39.26
N SER A 278 -5.90 18.67 39.27
CA SER A 278 -5.35 19.65 38.34
C SER A 278 -3.85 19.44 38.13
N GLN A 279 -3.33 20.01 37.03
CA GLN A 279 -1.89 20.00 36.73
C GLN A 279 -1.09 20.71 37.83
N LEU A 280 -1.64 21.74 38.48
CA LEU A 280 -1.02 22.40 39.63
C LEU A 280 -0.88 21.46 40.83
N CYS A 281 -1.93 20.68 41.16
CA CYS A 281 -1.86 19.69 42.23
C CYS A 281 -0.85 18.57 41.91
N HIS A 282 -0.78 18.17 40.64
CA HIS A 282 0.24 17.22 40.19
C HIS A 282 1.64 17.79 40.35
N LEU A 283 1.92 19.00 39.86
CA LEU A 283 3.25 19.61 39.93
C LEU A 283 3.69 19.89 41.37
N ARG A 284 2.78 20.29 42.27
CA ARG A 284 3.07 20.54 43.70
C ARG A 284 3.50 19.29 44.46
N LYS A 285 3.01 18.11 44.09
CA LYS A 285 3.16 16.87 44.88
C LYS A 285 3.88 15.73 44.16
N ALA A 286 3.88 15.71 42.83
CA ALA A 286 4.51 14.66 42.03
C ALA A 286 5.98 14.95 41.68
N ASN A 287 6.44 16.20 41.82
CA ASN A 287 7.83 16.56 41.53
C ASN A 287 8.61 16.94 42.80
N PRO A 288 9.24 15.97 43.51
CA PRO A 288 10.05 16.26 44.69
C PRO A 288 11.26 17.16 44.40
N ARG A 289 11.67 17.33 43.12
CA ARG A 289 12.79 18.20 42.74
C ARG A 289 12.46 19.69 42.73
N LYS A 290 11.19 20.11 42.81
CA LYS A 290 10.84 21.54 42.87
C LYS A 290 11.00 22.17 44.25
N ARG A 291 10.94 21.37 45.33
CA ARG A 291 11.30 21.83 46.69
C ARG A 291 12.76 22.30 46.80
N TYR A 292 13.62 21.87 45.88
CA TYR A 292 15.03 22.27 45.83
C TYR A 292 15.24 23.69 45.27
N PHE A 293 14.27 24.27 44.55
CA PHE A 293 14.39 25.58 43.92
C PHE A 293 13.54 26.68 44.57
N GLU A 294 12.51 26.34 45.35
CA GLU A 294 11.68 27.32 46.07
C GLU A 294 12.35 27.86 47.36
N GLY A 295 13.57 27.40 47.69
CA GLY A 295 14.38 27.87 48.83
C GLY A 295 15.56 28.79 48.48
N LEU A 296 15.71 29.22 47.22
CA LEU A 296 16.83 30.09 46.77
C LEU A 296 16.40 31.55 46.57
N SER A 297 15.44 32.02 47.36
CA SER A 297 15.16 33.46 47.55
C SER A 297 15.47 33.82 49.00
N GLY A 298 16.75 33.95 49.29
CA GLY A 298 17.27 34.32 50.60
C GLY A 298 18.79 34.28 50.52
N ASP A 299 19.41 35.41 50.82
CA ASP A 299 20.81 35.72 50.62
C ASP A 299 21.76 34.69 51.26
N ASP A 300 22.61 34.04 50.45
CA ASP A 300 23.84 33.41 50.96
C ASP A 300 24.92 33.36 49.85
N PRO A 301 26.17 33.82 50.10
CA PRO A 301 27.19 33.93 49.07
C PRO A 301 27.72 32.55 48.68
N ARG A 302 27.70 32.25 47.37
CA ARG A 302 28.33 31.05 46.79
C ARG A 302 29.81 30.93 47.21
N PRO A 303 30.29 29.76 47.68
CA PRO A 303 31.70 29.58 47.93
C PRO A 303 32.49 29.51 46.61
N VAL A 304 33.57 30.28 46.58
CA VAL A 304 34.51 30.45 45.47
C VAL A 304 35.13 29.10 45.08
N ALA A 305 35.07 28.77 43.78
CA ALA A 305 35.71 27.61 43.20
C ALA A 305 37.24 27.73 43.35
N LYS A 306 37.86 26.83 44.11
CA LYS A 306 39.32 26.69 44.17
C LYS A 306 39.81 25.98 42.90
N THR A 307 40.51 26.74 42.06
CA THR A 307 41.39 26.21 41.02
C THR A 307 42.70 25.76 41.66
N SER A 308 43.15 24.52 41.41
CA SER A 308 44.57 24.18 41.52
C SER A 308 44.94 23.11 40.49
N ARG A 309 45.84 23.51 39.59
CA ARG A 309 46.58 22.68 38.64
C ARG A 309 47.59 21.78 39.35
N ASP A 310 48.06 20.79 38.58
CA ASP A 310 49.36 20.12 38.63
C ASP A 310 49.65 19.21 39.83
N THR A 311 49.76 17.90 39.55
CA THR A 311 51.05 17.21 39.68
C THR A 311 51.11 15.98 38.77
N ARG A 312 52.28 15.84 38.13
CA ARG A 312 52.73 14.76 37.26
C ARG A 312 52.98 13.50 38.11
N ASN A 313 52.79 12.32 37.53
CA ASN A 313 53.35 11.07 38.07
C ASN A 313 54.19 10.37 36.98
N PRO A 314 55.53 10.26 37.14
CA PRO A 314 56.37 9.43 36.29
C PRO A 314 56.36 7.98 36.77
N ARG A 315 56.22 7.04 35.82
CA ARG A 315 56.48 5.61 36.06
C ARG A 315 57.99 5.37 36.10
N ALA A 316 58.44 4.69 37.16
CA ALA A 316 59.57 3.77 37.18
C ALA A 316 59.00 2.37 37.45
#